data_AF-A0AAI9XXC7-F1
#
_entry.id   AF-A0AAI9XXC7-F1
#
_cell.length_a   1.000
_cell.length_b   1.000
_cell.length_c   1.000
_cell.angle_alpha   90.00
_cell.angle_beta   90.00
_cell.angle_gamma   90.00
#
_symmetry.space_group_name_H-M   'P 1'
#
loop_
_entity.id
_entity.type
_entity.pdbx_description
1 polymer ?
#
loop_
_entity_poly.entity_id
_entity_poly.type
_entity_poly.pdbx_seq_one_letter_code
_entity_poly.pdbx_strand_id
1 'polypeptide(L)'
;MSRFFLSFVFVTLLNWPCLAVYVAKDQFKNWYPEFGPTFEAIMEGNCSAEYERYLTIPRENATIDWFTGGGNTNRLAQPVANCILGNTSEYIMSNMAAAAVVLGLMPTILATVGNSVEETSTLCVIGQRPLIALLVAAGSPAIHPIRSFEYMNPMKLVKPRHYRLHTERSSVPLSTVTLAIEFLAAIAAIINTYTLCNQLGVMVVSMLAPQLTYLEFLWSIIGISSHVSAAASLWARTRITEGTRRGYIGKVLSRQFKPLDKKDWTQAVIDEEDTYLSMALSYFTSLLGTCHLIYGSMLFSSLVFISATDSLKIMARYMASAMISRFILMYELFWLRDILGERRELFSKNDAIELTQPTGVLQHRGKIYHRSTADSGIFET
;
A
#
# COMPACT_ATOMS: atom_id res chain seq x y z
N MET A 1 15.90 -8.98 7.42
CA MET A 1 15.97 -7.58 7.78
C MET A 1 16.86 -7.43 8.98
N SER A 2 17.97 -6.71 8.81
CA SER A 2 18.62 -6.10 9.96
C SER A 2 17.55 -5.39 10.79
N ARG A 3 17.68 -5.39 12.12
CA ARG A 3 16.89 -4.51 13.00
C ARG A 3 16.84 -3.09 12.43
N PHE A 4 17.85 -2.68 11.65
CA PHE A 4 17.93 -1.43 10.91
C PHE A 4 16.88 -1.19 9.80
N PHE A 5 16.42 -2.19 9.03
CA PHE A 5 15.42 -1.93 7.95
C PHE A 5 14.02 -1.86 8.53
N LEU A 6 13.69 -2.77 9.46
CA LEU A 6 12.47 -2.69 10.24
C LEU A 6 12.46 -1.41 11.08
N SER A 7 13.57 -1.06 11.73
CA SER A 7 13.72 0.20 12.46
C SER A 7 13.72 1.42 11.54
N PHE A 8 14.28 1.37 10.33
CA PHE A 8 14.25 2.50 9.39
C PHE A 8 12.84 2.72 8.88
N VAL A 9 12.12 1.66 8.49
CA VAL A 9 10.73 1.77 8.04
C VAL A 9 9.80 2.17 9.21
N PHE A 10 10.02 1.63 10.41
CA PHE A 10 9.28 2.02 11.61
C PHE A 10 9.60 3.46 12.01
N VAL A 11 10.86 3.89 11.95
CA VAL A 11 11.29 5.28 12.18
C VAL A 11 10.75 6.20 11.09
N THR A 12 10.78 5.85 9.81
CA THR A 12 10.21 6.71 8.75
C THR A 12 8.69 6.78 8.83
N LEU A 13 7.99 5.70 9.17
CA LEU A 13 6.53 5.71 9.33
C LEU A 13 6.07 6.40 10.62
N LEU A 14 6.86 6.35 11.71
CA LEU A 14 6.60 7.09 12.96
C LEU A 14 7.07 8.55 12.93
N ASN A 15 8.10 8.89 12.13
CA ASN A 15 8.64 10.27 12.07
C ASN A 15 8.04 11.09 10.92
N TRP A 16 7.40 10.48 9.92
CA TRP A 16 6.68 11.23 8.88
C TRP A 16 5.53 12.09 9.45
N PRO A 17 4.73 11.64 10.44
CA PRO A 17 3.76 12.49 11.11
C PRO A 17 4.39 13.64 11.92
N CYS A 18 5.63 13.48 12.39
CA CYS A 18 6.31 14.49 13.20
C CYS A 18 6.84 15.68 12.38
N LEU A 19 7.07 15.53 11.08
CA LEU A 19 7.71 16.57 10.26
C LEU A 19 6.72 17.55 9.61
N ALA A 20 5.42 17.29 9.67
CA ALA A 20 4.39 18.17 9.09
C ALA A 20 3.17 18.28 10.00
N VAL A 21 3.36 18.63 11.27
CA VAL A 21 2.27 19.16 12.10
C VAL A 21 1.98 20.59 11.64
N TYR A 22 1.21 20.73 10.56
CA TYR A 22 0.61 22.01 10.24
C TYR A 22 -0.53 22.24 11.21
N VAL A 23 -0.39 23.25 12.07
CA VAL A 23 -1.53 23.77 12.83
C VAL A 23 -2.53 24.30 11.80
N ALA A 24 -3.80 23.93 11.95
CA ALA A 24 -4.81 24.03 10.91
C ALA A 24 -5.13 25.41 10.31
N LYS A 25 -4.40 26.49 10.63
CA LYS A 25 -4.67 27.87 10.20
C LYS A 25 -4.66 28.11 8.68
N ASP A 26 -4.34 27.11 7.87
CA ASP A 26 -4.40 27.18 6.42
C ASP A 26 -5.75 26.72 5.84
N GLN A 27 -6.64 26.19 6.68
CA GLN A 27 -8.03 25.93 6.29
C GLN A 27 -8.78 27.26 6.07
N PHE A 28 -9.85 27.20 5.27
CA PHE A 28 -10.66 28.36 4.87
C PHE A 28 -9.95 29.38 3.97
N LYS A 29 -8.70 29.15 3.52
CA LYS A 29 -8.01 30.08 2.60
C LYS A 29 -8.35 29.84 1.15
N ASN A 30 -8.49 28.58 0.77
CA ASN A 30 -8.72 28.14 -0.59
C ASN A 30 -9.82 27.09 -0.58
N TRP A 31 -10.58 27.03 -1.67
CA TRP A 31 -11.74 26.17 -1.80
C TRP A 31 -11.68 25.33 -3.07
N TYR A 32 -12.47 24.26 -3.10
CA TYR A 32 -12.69 23.53 -4.35
C TYR A 32 -13.51 24.35 -5.35
N PRO A 33 -13.30 24.17 -6.67
CA PRO A 33 -13.80 25.10 -7.68
C PRO A 33 -15.32 25.26 -7.74
N GLU A 34 -16.11 24.21 -7.49
CA GLU A 34 -17.57 24.25 -7.70
C GLU A 34 -18.26 25.26 -6.78
N PHE A 35 -17.95 25.23 -5.49
CA PHE A 35 -18.56 26.11 -4.48
C PHE A 35 -17.60 27.18 -3.95
N GLY A 36 -16.35 27.20 -4.43
CA GLY A 36 -15.32 28.12 -3.97
C GLY A 36 -15.71 29.60 -4.04
N PRO A 37 -16.17 30.11 -5.21
CA PRO A 37 -16.59 31.50 -5.32
C PRO A 37 -17.72 31.87 -4.35
N THR A 38 -18.64 30.94 -4.08
CA THR A 38 -19.74 31.14 -3.14
C THR A 38 -19.22 31.24 -1.69
N PHE A 39 -18.34 30.33 -1.28
CA PHE A 39 -17.78 30.34 0.07
C PHE A 39 -16.85 31.54 0.30
N GLU A 40 -16.09 31.95 -0.73
CA GLU A 40 -15.28 33.17 -0.69
C GLU A 40 -16.15 34.42 -0.52
N ALA A 41 -17.21 34.57 -1.31
CA ALA A 41 -18.15 35.69 -1.16
C ALA A 41 -18.83 35.74 0.21
N ILE A 42 -19.23 34.58 0.76
CA ILE A 42 -19.82 34.49 2.11
C ILE A 42 -18.78 34.86 3.18
N MET A 43 -17.55 34.39 3.02
CA MET A 43 -16.46 34.68 3.97
C MET A 43 -16.13 36.17 4.01
N GLU A 44 -16.03 36.82 2.84
CA GLU A 44 -15.73 38.25 2.74
C GLU A 44 -16.91 39.12 3.19
N GLY A 45 -18.14 38.76 2.81
CA GLY A 45 -19.32 39.57 3.06
C GLY A 45 -19.91 39.43 4.48
N ASN A 46 -19.95 38.21 5.01
CA ASN A 46 -20.76 37.90 6.20
C ASN A 46 -19.93 37.33 7.35
N CYS A 47 -18.82 36.63 7.07
CA CYS A 47 -18.07 35.85 8.06
C CYS A 47 -16.63 36.33 8.29
N SER A 48 -16.32 37.57 7.92
CA SER A 48 -14.97 38.12 8.00
C SER A 48 -14.48 38.25 9.44
N ALA A 49 -15.36 38.64 10.37
CA ALA A 49 -15.02 38.76 11.78
C ALA A 49 -14.67 37.40 12.43
N GLU A 50 -15.43 36.35 12.11
CA GLU A 50 -15.19 34.98 12.58
C GLU A 50 -13.87 34.45 12.02
N TYR A 51 -13.60 34.72 10.74
CA TYR A 51 -12.37 34.30 10.09
C TYR A 51 -11.13 35.03 10.65
N GLU A 52 -11.22 36.34 10.90
CA GLU A 52 -10.15 37.08 11.58
C GLU A 52 -9.88 36.53 12.99
N ARG A 53 -10.93 36.21 13.75
CA ARG A 53 -10.78 35.57 15.07
C ARG A 53 -10.10 34.22 14.97
N TYR A 54 -10.44 33.41 13.97
CA TYR A 54 -9.79 32.13 13.72
C TYR A 54 -8.28 32.27 13.47
N LEU A 55 -7.86 33.31 12.74
CA LEU A 55 -6.45 33.57 12.45
C LEU A 55 -5.69 34.15 13.66
N THR A 56 -6.32 35.02 14.44
CA THR A 56 -5.65 35.85 15.46
C THR A 56 -5.74 35.31 16.88
N ILE A 57 -6.84 34.67 17.26
CA ILE A 57 -7.07 34.28 18.66
C ILE A 57 -6.30 32.99 19.00
N PRO A 58 -5.53 32.98 20.12
CA PRO A 58 -4.95 31.75 20.66
C PRO A 58 -6.07 30.77 21.05
N ARG A 59 -5.88 29.48 20.75
CA ARG A 59 -6.88 28.42 21.02
C ARG A 59 -7.43 28.46 22.45
N GLU A 60 -6.61 28.76 23.44
CA GLU A 60 -6.99 28.79 24.86
C GLU A 60 -8.08 29.84 25.15
N ASN A 61 -8.08 30.94 24.40
CA ASN A 61 -8.99 32.07 24.58
C ASN A 61 -10.26 31.97 23.71
N ALA A 62 -10.35 30.98 22.82
CA ALA A 62 -11.52 30.79 21.97
C ALA A 62 -12.70 30.22 22.76
N THR A 63 -13.84 30.89 22.65
CA THR A 63 -15.11 30.48 23.27
C THR A 63 -15.64 29.20 22.63
N ILE A 64 -16.08 28.25 23.44
CA ILE A 64 -16.71 27.01 22.96
C ILE A 64 -18.22 27.23 22.93
N ASP A 65 -18.83 27.08 21.76
CA ASP A 65 -20.30 27.01 21.66
C ASP A 65 -20.76 25.56 21.76
N TRP A 66 -21.08 25.14 22.99
CA TRP A 66 -21.56 23.80 23.29
C TRP A 66 -22.93 23.48 22.69
N PHE A 67 -23.77 24.50 22.44
CA PHE A 67 -25.14 24.29 21.96
C PHE A 67 -25.19 23.91 20.48
N THR A 68 -24.16 24.27 19.71
CA THR A 68 -24.03 23.93 18.29
C THR A 68 -23.02 22.80 18.02
N GLY A 69 -22.72 21.98 19.03
CA GLY A 69 -21.81 20.82 18.90
C GLY A 69 -20.32 21.14 19.05
N GLY A 70 -20.00 22.27 19.69
CA GLY A 70 -18.64 22.69 19.96
C GLY A 70 -17.96 21.88 21.05
N GLY A 71 -16.65 21.87 21.01
CA GLY A 71 -15.77 21.16 21.92
C GLY A 71 -14.35 21.71 21.88
N ASN A 72 -13.47 21.12 22.69
CA ASN A 72 -12.09 21.62 22.81
C ASN A 72 -11.34 21.56 21.47
N THR A 73 -11.62 20.56 20.64
CA THR A 73 -10.93 20.28 19.37
C THR A 73 -11.34 21.24 18.26
N ASN A 74 -12.62 21.60 18.17
CA ASN A 74 -13.19 22.40 17.09
C ASN A 74 -13.48 23.88 17.44
N ARG A 75 -13.21 24.33 18.67
CA ARG A 75 -13.50 25.70 19.16
C ARG A 75 -13.02 26.86 18.26
N LEU A 76 -11.97 26.67 17.46
CA LEU A 76 -11.46 27.70 16.54
C LEU A 76 -12.19 27.66 15.19
N ALA A 77 -12.36 26.48 14.62
CA ALA A 77 -12.93 26.31 13.28
C ALA A 77 -14.46 26.39 13.27
N GLN A 78 -15.10 25.99 14.38
CA GLN A 78 -16.56 25.89 14.49
C GLN A 78 -17.27 27.24 14.23
N PRO A 79 -16.87 28.39 14.80
CA PRO A 79 -17.56 29.65 14.54
C PRO A 79 -17.55 30.04 13.06
N VAL A 80 -16.41 29.86 12.38
CA VAL A 80 -16.27 30.13 10.94
C VAL A 80 -17.15 29.18 10.14
N ALA A 81 -17.07 27.87 10.43
CA ALA A 81 -17.87 26.88 9.74
C ALA A 81 -19.38 27.12 9.90
N ASN A 82 -19.83 27.43 11.12
CA ASN A 82 -21.23 27.74 11.40
C ASN A 82 -21.69 29.02 10.68
N CYS A 83 -20.87 30.07 10.64
CA CYS A 83 -21.20 31.27 9.90
C CYS A 83 -21.37 31.00 8.40
N ILE A 84 -20.45 30.25 7.80
CA ILE A 84 -20.54 29.89 6.37
C ILE A 84 -21.80 29.06 6.12
N LEU A 85 -22.05 28.03 6.94
CA LEU A 85 -23.22 27.16 6.79
C LEU A 85 -24.53 27.93 6.99
N GLY A 86 -24.60 28.86 7.94
CA GLY A 86 -25.78 29.69 8.19
C GLY A 86 -26.10 30.68 7.07
N ASN A 87 -25.13 31.04 6.25
CA ASN A 87 -25.29 31.90 5.08
C ASN A 87 -25.31 31.11 3.75
N THR A 88 -25.27 29.78 3.81
CA THR A 88 -25.31 28.90 2.64
C THR A 88 -26.72 28.36 2.41
N SER A 89 -27.10 28.12 1.16
CA SER A 89 -28.41 27.52 0.84
C SER A 89 -28.51 26.06 1.26
N GLU A 90 -29.71 25.61 1.61
CA GLU A 90 -29.99 24.20 1.91
C GLU A 90 -29.67 23.27 0.74
N TYR A 91 -29.77 23.76 -0.50
CA TYR A 91 -29.37 23.02 -1.70
C TYR A 91 -27.87 22.69 -1.70
N ILE A 92 -27.00 23.65 -1.39
CA ILE A 92 -25.55 23.43 -1.30
C ILE A 92 -25.23 22.52 -0.12
N MET A 93 -25.88 22.69 1.03
CA MET A 93 -25.70 21.81 2.19
C MET A 93 -26.08 20.35 1.87
N SER A 94 -27.20 20.15 1.17
CA SER A 94 -27.63 18.84 0.69
C SER A 94 -26.61 18.22 -0.29
N ASN A 95 -26.02 19.04 -1.18
CA ASN A 95 -24.98 18.58 -2.09
C ASN A 95 -23.68 18.17 -1.36
N MET A 96 -23.25 18.94 -0.34
CA MET A 96 -22.11 18.58 0.50
C MET A 96 -22.36 17.27 1.26
N ALA A 97 -23.59 17.03 1.71
CA ALA A 97 -23.96 15.74 2.32
C ALA A 97 -23.84 14.58 1.33
N ALA A 98 -24.22 14.78 0.06
CA ALA A 98 -23.98 13.78 -0.98
C ALA A 98 -22.47 13.56 -1.25
N ALA A 99 -21.66 14.62 -1.19
CA ALA A 99 -20.21 14.53 -1.31
C ALA A 99 -19.59 13.67 -0.20
N ALA A 100 -20.06 13.83 1.04
CA ALA A 100 -19.62 13.04 2.19
C ALA A 100 -19.90 11.54 2.01
N VAL A 101 -21.01 11.15 1.36
CA VAL A 101 -21.30 9.75 1.02
C VAL A 101 -20.27 9.21 0.01
N VAL A 102 -20.00 9.95 -1.06
CA VAL A 102 -19.01 9.55 -2.08
C VAL A 102 -17.63 9.37 -1.45
N LEU A 103 -17.18 10.35 -0.67
CA LEU A 103 -15.88 10.32 0.02
C LEU A 103 -15.84 9.20 1.08
N GLY A 104 -16.91 8.99 1.83
CA GLY A 104 -17.01 7.91 2.83
C GLY A 104 -16.92 6.50 2.23
N LEU A 105 -17.39 6.30 1.00
CA LEU A 105 -17.27 5.04 0.25
C LEU A 105 -15.91 4.87 -0.46
N MET A 106 -15.14 5.95 -0.62
CA MET A 106 -13.86 5.94 -1.34
C MET A 106 -12.88 4.88 -0.82
N PRO A 107 -12.64 4.70 0.50
CA PRO A 107 -11.73 3.66 0.98
C PRO A 107 -12.11 2.25 0.53
N THR A 108 -13.40 1.94 0.54
CA THR A 108 -13.92 0.64 0.11
C THR A 108 -13.77 0.47 -1.41
N ILE A 109 -14.11 1.49 -2.20
CA ILE A 109 -13.93 1.45 -3.66
C ILE A 109 -12.46 1.27 -4.01
N LEU A 110 -11.56 2.04 -3.37
CA LEU A 110 -10.13 1.90 -3.57
C LEU A 110 -9.60 0.54 -3.14
N ALA A 111 -10.15 -0.09 -2.09
CA ALA A 111 -9.77 -1.45 -1.69
C ALA A 111 -10.13 -2.53 -2.72
N THR A 112 -11.05 -2.25 -3.65
CA THR A 112 -11.37 -3.18 -4.77
C THR A 112 -10.37 -3.08 -5.92
N VAL A 113 -9.77 -1.90 -6.13
CA VAL A 113 -8.84 -1.62 -7.24
C VAL A 113 -7.38 -1.65 -6.79
N GLY A 114 -7.15 -1.40 -5.51
CA GLY A 114 -5.85 -1.26 -4.88
C GLY A 114 -5.03 -2.55 -4.85
N ASN A 115 -3.80 -2.39 -4.40
CA ASN A 115 -2.88 -3.51 -4.33
C ASN A 115 -3.21 -4.44 -3.18
N SER A 116 -3.11 -5.75 -3.40
CA SER A 116 -3.17 -6.69 -2.30
C SER A 116 -1.86 -6.67 -1.50
N VAL A 117 -1.96 -6.80 -0.18
CA VAL A 117 -0.79 -6.99 0.67
C VAL A 117 -0.08 -8.32 0.38
N GLU A 118 -0.78 -9.32 -0.18
CA GLU A 118 -0.19 -10.59 -0.61
C GLU A 118 0.73 -10.46 -1.83
N GLU A 119 0.30 -9.65 -2.80
CA GLU A 119 1.00 -9.43 -4.05
C GLU A 119 2.22 -8.54 -3.86
N THR A 120 2.05 -7.46 -3.11
CA THR A 120 3.12 -6.50 -2.77
C THR A 120 4.21 -7.15 -1.91
N SER A 121 3.84 -7.94 -0.89
CA SER A 121 4.80 -8.71 -0.08
C SER A 121 5.54 -9.77 -0.92
N THR A 122 4.85 -10.48 -1.81
CA THR A 122 5.45 -11.46 -2.73
C THR A 122 6.50 -10.78 -3.61
N LEU A 123 6.18 -9.64 -4.20
CA LEU A 123 7.13 -8.85 -4.99
C LEU A 123 8.33 -8.36 -4.16
N CYS A 124 8.06 -7.86 -2.95
CA CYS A 124 9.08 -7.35 -2.04
C CYS A 124 10.09 -8.44 -1.63
N VAL A 125 9.60 -9.60 -1.20
CA VAL A 125 10.41 -10.66 -0.59
C VAL A 125 10.93 -11.66 -1.63
N ILE A 126 10.03 -12.25 -2.43
CA ILE A 126 10.37 -13.32 -3.40
C ILE A 126 10.90 -12.70 -4.69
N GLY A 127 10.28 -11.62 -5.14
CA GLY A 127 10.77 -10.83 -6.27
C GLY A 127 12.04 -10.03 -5.95
N GLN A 128 12.39 -9.89 -4.66
CA GLN A 128 13.57 -9.14 -4.20
C GLN A 128 13.58 -7.69 -4.71
N ARG A 129 12.38 -7.08 -4.85
CA ARG A 129 12.18 -5.69 -5.29
C ARG A 129 11.47 -4.83 -4.22
N PRO A 130 12.05 -4.66 -3.02
CA PRO A 130 11.45 -3.85 -1.95
C PRO A 130 11.17 -2.39 -2.33
N LEU A 131 11.98 -1.75 -3.19
CA LEU A 131 11.81 -0.33 -3.52
C LEU A 131 10.57 -0.12 -4.38
N ILE A 132 10.41 -0.85 -5.47
CA ILE A 132 9.22 -0.76 -6.34
C ILE A 132 7.97 -1.16 -5.56
N ALA A 133 8.04 -2.24 -4.77
CA ALA A 133 6.91 -2.66 -3.94
C ALA A 133 6.47 -1.57 -2.95
N LEU A 134 7.42 -0.84 -2.35
CA LEU A 134 7.13 0.27 -1.44
C LEU A 134 6.57 1.48 -2.20
N LEU A 135 7.14 1.86 -3.34
CA LEU A 135 6.64 2.99 -4.14
C LEU A 135 5.21 2.75 -4.62
N VAL A 136 4.92 1.54 -5.09
CA VAL A 136 3.59 1.14 -5.56
C VAL A 136 2.58 1.10 -4.41
N ALA A 137 2.99 0.68 -3.20
CA ALA A 137 2.18 0.76 -1.99
C ALA A 137 1.93 2.22 -1.55
N ALA A 138 2.92 3.11 -1.67
CA ALA A 138 2.76 4.53 -1.35
C ALA A 138 1.90 5.28 -2.38
N GLY A 139 1.98 4.91 -3.66
CA GLY A 139 1.16 5.48 -4.72
C GLY A 139 -0.32 5.06 -4.64
N SER A 140 -0.61 3.90 -4.04
CA SER A 140 -1.95 3.36 -3.88
C SER A 140 -2.26 3.14 -2.39
N PRO A 141 -2.72 4.16 -1.65
CA PRO A 141 -3.07 4.06 -0.23
C PRO A 141 -4.39 3.31 -0.05
N ALA A 142 -4.43 2.06 -0.50
CA ALA A 142 -5.63 1.25 -0.53
C ALA A 142 -5.24 -0.20 -0.24
N ILE A 143 -5.87 -0.77 0.79
CA ILE A 143 -5.60 -2.12 1.24
C ILE A 143 -6.84 -2.95 0.97
N HIS A 144 -6.66 -4.05 0.24
CA HIS A 144 -7.65 -5.11 0.23
C HIS A 144 -7.60 -5.86 1.57
N PRO A 145 -8.69 -5.84 2.37
CA PRO A 145 -8.69 -6.50 3.67
C PRO A 145 -8.57 -8.02 3.46
N ILE A 146 -7.66 -8.64 4.20
CA ILE A 146 -7.52 -10.10 4.24
C ILE A 146 -8.22 -10.60 5.50
N ARG A 147 -8.82 -11.79 5.40
CA ARG A 147 -9.41 -12.44 6.57
C ARG A 147 -8.32 -12.78 7.59
N SER A 148 -8.57 -12.45 8.84
CA SER A 148 -7.71 -12.89 9.96
C SER A 148 -7.53 -14.41 9.92
N PHE A 149 -6.30 -14.88 10.12
CA PHE A 149 -5.89 -16.29 10.08
C PHE A 149 -5.86 -16.97 8.71
N GLU A 150 -6.16 -16.25 7.63
CA GLU A 150 -5.89 -16.76 6.28
C GLU A 150 -4.43 -16.51 5.94
N TYR A 151 -3.64 -17.58 5.94
CA TYR A 151 -2.21 -17.49 5.71
C TYR A 151 -1.91 -17.27 4.24
N MET A 152 -1.14 -16.21 3.98
CA MET A 152 -0.60 -15.93 2.66
C MET A 152 0.29 -17.09 2.22
N ASN A 153 -0.15 -17.78 1.16
CA ASN A 153 0.65 -18.75 0.46
C ASN A 153 1.14 -18.12 -0.86
N PRO A 154 2.33 -17.49 -0.86
CA PRO A 154 2.83 -16.80 -2.05
C PRO A 154 3.09 -17.77 -3.21
N MET A 155 3.23 -19.08 -2.95
CA MET A 155 3.36 -20.05 -4.03
C MET A 155 2.09 -20.14 -4.87
N LYS A 156 0.91 -19.88 -4.31
CA LYS A 156 -0.34 -19.80 -5.11
C LYS A 156 -0.29 -18.62 -6.09
N LEU A 157 0.24 -17.49 -5.64
CA LEU A 157 0.36 -16.27 -6.43
C LEU A 157 1.39 -16.39 -7.54
N VAL A 158 2.38 -17.28 -7.41
CA VAL A 158 3.46 -17.41 -8.37
C VAL A 158 3.40 -18.71 -9.21
N LYS A 159 2.31 -19.49 -9.09
CA LYS A 159 2.09 -20.66 -9.95
C LYS A 159 2.03 -20.24 -11.43
N PRO A 160 2.75 -20.95 -12.33
CA PRO A 160 2.66 -20.70 -13.76
C PRO A 160 1.23 -20.98 -14.26
N ARG A 161 0.71 -20.12 -15.14
CA ARG A 161 -0.58 -20.34 -15.81
C ARG A 161 -0.44 -21.39 -16.91
N HIS A 162 -1.50 -22.18 -17.11
CA HIS A 162 -1.53 -23.26 -18.11
C HIS A 162 -1.32 -22.78 -19.55
N TYR A 163 -1.70 -21.53 -19.85
CA TYR A 163 -1.40 -20.89 -21.12
C TYR A 163 -0.28 -19.88 -20.91
N ARG A 164 0.93 -20.24 -21.35
CA ARG A 164 2.11 -19.39 -21.29
C ARG A 164 2.29 -18.76 -22.66
N LEU A 165 2.03 -17.45 -22.76
CA LEU A 165 2.50 -16.69 -23.91
C LEU A 165 4.02 -16.68 -23.81
N HIS A 166 4.69 -17.31 -24.77
CA HIS A 166 6.13 -17.33 -24.84
C HIS A 166 6.59 -15.95 -25.30
N THR A 167 6.73 -15.03 -24.36
CA THR A 167 7.22 -13.69 -24.63
C THR A 167 8.73 -13.73 -24.49
N GLU A 168 9.44 -13.88 -25.61
CA GLU A 168 10.88 -13.63 -25.59
C GLU A 168 11.09 -12.17 -25.16
N ARG A 169 11.86 -11.99 -24.09
CA ARG A 169 12.16 -10.66 -23.59
C ARG A 169 12.89 -9.90 -24.69
N SER A 170 12.32 -8.77 -25.08
CA SER A 170 12.97 -7.84 -26.01
C SER A 170 14.37 -7.44 -25.52
N SER A 171 15.20 -7.03 -26.48
CA SER A 171 16.55 -6.52 -26.29
C SER A 171 16.74 -5.70 -25.00
N VAL A 172 17.91 -5.86 -24.38
CA VAL A 172 18.35 -5.14 -23.16
C VAL A 172 17.92 -3.67 -23.07
N PRO A 173 18.00 -2.83 -24.11
CA PRO A 173 17.54 -1.44 -24.04
C PRO A 173 16.04 -1.29 -23.69
N LEU A 174 15.14 -2.11 -24.25
CA LEU A 174 13.70 -1.98 -24.00
C LEU A 174 13.35 -2.30 -22.54
N SER A 175 14.06 -3.26 -21.95
CA SER A 175 13.88 -3.68 -20.56
C SER A 175 14.26 -2.56 -19.58
N THR A 176 15.35 -1.85 -19.83
CA THR A 176 15.80 -0.71 -19.01
C THR A 176 14.84 0.48 -19.15
N VAL A 177 14.34 0.75 -20.35
CA VAL A 177 13.34 1.81 -20.59
C VAL A 177 12.05 1.50 -19.82
N THR A 178 11.59 0.24 -19.84
CA THR A 178 10.39 -0.17 -19.11
C THR A 178 10.53 0.04 -17.61
N LEU A 179 11.68 -0.32 -17.04
CA LEU A 179 11.97 -0.07 -15.62
C LEU A 179 11.94 1.42 -15.28
N ALA A 180 12.54 2.28 -16.13
CA ALA A 180 12.49 3.72 -15.93
C ALA A 180 11.05 4.26 -15.94
N ILE A 181 10.22 3.77 -16.86
CA ILE A 181 8.80 4.13 -16.95
C ILE A 181 8.05 3.72 -15.67
N GLU A 182 8.28 2.53 -15.14
CA GLU A 182 7.66 2.07 -13.89
C GLU A 182 7.99 2.98 -12.71
N PHE A 183 9.26 3.35 -12.55
CA PHE A 183 9.67 4.25 -11.47
C PHE A 183 9.04 5.63 -11.61
N LEU A 184 9.06 6.22 -12.82
CA LEU A 184 8.45 7.51 -13.08
C LEU A 184 6.93 7.48 -12.83
N ALA A 185 6.25 6.43 -13.28
CA ALA A 185 4.81 6.25 -13.07
C ALA A 185 4.47 6.06 -11.58
N ALA A 186 5.28 5.29 -10.84
CA ALA A 186 5.09 5.11 -9.39
C ALA A 186 5.32 6.42 -8.62
N ILE A 187 6.34 7.19 -8.98
CA ILE A 187 6.60 8.51 -8.38
C ILE A 187 5.46 9.48 -8.70
N ALA A 188 4.98 9.51 -9.95
CA ALA A 188 3.84 10.34 -10.33
C ALA A 188 2.56 9.97 -9.53
N ALA A 189 2.31 8.68 -9.32
CA ALA A 189 1.20 8.21 -8.50
C ALA A 189 1.32 8.68 -7.04
N ILE A 190 2.53 8.64 -6.45
CA ILE A 190 2.81 9.14 -5.10
C ILE A 190 2.59 10.66 -5.02
N ILE A 191 3.11 11.42 -6.00
CA ILE A 191 2.94 12.88 -6.03
C ILE A 191 1.45 13.22 -6.09
N ASN A 192 0.68 12.55 -6.96
CA ASN A 192 -0.76 12.77 -7.04
C ASN A 192 -1.47 12.44 -5.72
N THR A 193 -1.16 11.30 -5.10
CA THR A 193 -1.70 10.91 -3.79
C THR A 193 -1.36 11.93 -2.70
N TYR A 194 -0.11 12.39 -2.65
CA TYR A 194 0.35 13.42 -1.71
C TYR A 194 -0.40 14.74 -1.92
N THR A 195 -0.52 15.19 -3.18
CA THR A 195 -1.27 16.41 -3.51
C THR A 195 -2.73 16.31 -3.09
N LEU A 196 -3.37 15.15 -3.31
CA LEU A 196 -4.75 14.93 -2.89
C LEU A 196 -4.90 14.97 -1.38
N CYS A 197 -4.04 14.29 -0.62
CA CYS A 197 -4.05 14.37 0.84
C CYS A 197 -3.84 15.80 1.33
N ASN A 198 -2.93 16.56 0.72
CA ASN A 198 -2.71 17.96 1.07
C ASN A 198 -3.92 18.83 0.75
N GLN A 199 -4.50 18.70 -0.45
CA GLN A 199 -5.68 19.46 -0.88
C GLN A 199 -6.88 19.17 0.03
N LEU A 200 -7.10 17.90 0.39
CA LEU A 200 -8.14 17.52 1.35
C LEU A 200 -7.82 18.02 2.78
N GLY A 201 -6.55 18.08 3.19
CA GLY A 201 -6.20 18.61 4.51
C GLY A 201 -6.47 20.12 4.68
N VAL A 202 -6.38 20.91 3.60
CA VAL A 202 -6.38 22.38 3.66
C VAL A 202 -7.56 23.07 2.96
N MET A 203 -8.19 22.44 1.95
CA MET A 203 -9.31 23.05 1.20
C MET A 203 -10.69 22.60 1.69
N VAL A 204 -10.73 21.67 2.64
CA VAL A 204 -11.95 21.23 3.33
C VAL A 204 -11.69 21.20 4.83
N VAL A 205 -12.77 21.00 5.59
CA VAL A 205 -12.71 20.94 7.06
C VAL A 205 -13.26 19.59 7.50
N SER A 206 -12.50 18.87 8.33
CA SER A 206 -12.99 17.65 9.00
C SER A 206 -13.81 18.02 10.23
N MET A 207 -15.06 17.54 10.28
CA MET A 207 -15.90 17.69 11.46
C MET A 207 -15.44 16.86 12.66
N LEU A 208 -14.62 15.82 12.43
CA LEU A 208 -14.08 14.95 13.50
C LEU A 208 -12.99 15.66 14.31
N ALA A 209 -12.05 16.29 13.63
CA ALA A 209 -10.90 16.96 14.25
C ALA A 209 -10.38 18.08 13.34
N PRO A 210 -11.10 19.22 13.23
CA PRO A 210 -10.75 20.29 12.29
C PRO A 210 -9.39 20.92 12.59
N GLN A 211 -8.91 20.83 13.83
CA GLN A 211 -7.59 21.30 14.23
C GLN A 211 -6.41 20.51 13.63
N LEU A 212 -6.67 19.37 12.95
CA LEU A 212 -5.65 18.50 12.37
C LEU A 212 -5.84 18.43 10.85
N THR A 213 -4.85 18.92 10.09
CA THR A 213 -4.85 18.89 8.61
C THR A 213 -4.09 17.69 8.03
N TYR A 214 -3.52 16.85 8.90
CA TYR A 214 -2.70 15.70 8.49
C TYR A 214 -3.45 14.36 8.56
N LEU A 215 -4.75 14.37 8.84
CA LEU A 215 -5.53 13.13 9.04
C LEU A 215 -5.53 12.26 7.77
N GLU A 216 -5.60 12.87 6.60
CA GLU A 216 -5.57 12.20 5.30
C GLU A 216 -4.20 11.56 5.04
N PHE A 217 -3.13 12.22 5.48
CA PHE A 217 -1.79 11.64 5.47
C PHE A 217 -1.69 10.46 6.43
N LEU A 218 -2.26 10.57 7.64
CA LEU A 218 -2.29 9.47 8.59
C LEU A 218 -2.99 8.25 8.02
N TRP A 219 -4.12 8.45 7.32
CA TRP A 219 -4.83 7.38 6.61
C TRP A 219 -3.91 6.69 5.59
N SER A 220 -3.23 7.46 4.74
CA SER A 220 -2.28 6.92 3.76
C SER A 220 -1.11 6.17 4.40
N ILE A 221 -0.62 6.64 5.55
CA ILE A 221 0.49 6.00 6.30
C ILE A 221 0.06 4.65 6.88
N ILE A 222 -1.16 4.56 7.44
CA ILE A 222 -1.73 3.28 7.88
C ILE A 222 -1.78 2.31 6.69
N GLY A 223 -2.18 2.81 5.51
CA GLY A 223 -2.11 2.13 4.21
C GLY A 223 -0.76 1.45 3.97
N ILE A 224 0.28 2.28 3.89
CA ILE A 224 1.66 1.86 3.63
C ILE A 224 2.17 0.89 4.71
N SER A 225 1.88 1.18 5.98
CA SER A 225 2.32 0.35 7.11
C SER A 225 1.81 -1.08 7.03
N SER A 226 0.62 -1.29 6.48
CA SER A 226 0.04 -2.62 6.30
C SER A 226 0.78 -3.44 5.24
N HIS A 227 1.19 -2.81 4.14
CA HIS A 227 2.03 -3.45 3.13
C HIS A 227 3.41 -3.82 3.69
N VAL A 228 3.99 -2.96 4.51
CA VAL A 228 5.26 -3.22 5.20
C VAL A 228 5.13 -4.38 6.18
N SER A 229 4.08 -4.41 7.01
CA SER A 229 3.88 -5.49 7.98
C SER A 229 3.65 -6.83 7.30
N ALA A 230 2.93 -6.85 6.17
CA ALA A 230 2.76 -8.05 5.35
C ALA A 230 4.09 -8.55 4.76
N ALA A 231 4.90 -7.63 4.21
CA ALA A 231 6.23 -7.96 3.71
C ALA A 231 7.16 -8.46 4.83
N ALA A 232 7.06 -7.89 6.04
CA ALA A 232 7.81 -8.34 7.20
C ALA A 232 7.38 -9.73 7.67
N SER A 233 6.07 -10.02 7.67
CA SER A 233 5.52 -11.35 8.00
C SER A 233 6.05 -12.41 7.02
N LEU A 234 5.98 -12.16 5.71
CA LEU A 234 6.51 -13.07 4.71
C LEU A 234 8.04 -13.21 4.83
N TRP A 235 8.76 -12.10 5.05
CA TRP A 235 10.21 -12.14 5.20
C TRP A 235 10.64 -12.99 6.40
N ALA A 236 9.91 -12.96 7.51
CA ALA A 236 10.17 -13.78 8.70
C ALA A 236 10.07 -15.29 8.43
N ARG A 237 9.35 -15.70 7.38
CA ARG A 237 9.19 -17.11 6.95
C ARG A 237 10.17 -17.52 5.85
N THR A 238 10.99 -16.59 5.34
CA THR A 238 11.94 -16.90 4.26
C THR A 238 13.34 -17.19 4.78
N ARG A 239 13.90 -18.33 4.35
CA ARG A 239 15.32 -18.66 4.47
C ARG A 239 16.03 -18.46 3.13
N ILE A 240 17.17 -17.81 3.19
CA ILE A 240 18.02 -17.57 2.01
C ILE A 240 19.04 -18.71 1.96
N THR A 241 19.11 -19.41 0.83
CA THR A 241 19.95 -20.60 0.69
C THR A 241 21.43 -20.30 0.46
N GLU A 242 21.79 -19.07 0.07
CA GLU A 242 23.17 -18.73 -0.33
C GLU A 242 23.71 -17.40 0.24
N GLY A 243 24.91 -17.47 0.84
CA GLY A 243 25.77 -16.32 1.14
C GLY A 243 25.60 -15.68 2.52
N THR A 244 26.45 -14.69 2.83
CA THR A 244 26.34 -13.91 4.07
C THR A 244 25.17 -12.91 3.98
N ARG A 245 24.47 -12.70 5.09
CA ARG A 245 23.31 -11.80 5.18
C ARG A 245 23.60 -10.38 4.68
N ARG A 246 24.81 -9.86 4.92
CA ARG A 246 25.25 -8.54 4.47
C ARG A 246 25.44 -8.50 2.95
N GLY A 247 26.05 -9.54 2.38
CA GLY A 247 26.20 -9.68 0.93
C GLY A 247 24.85 -9.80 0.21
N TYR A 248 23.89 -10.51 0.81
CA TYR A 248 22.53 -10.61 0.30
C TYR A 248 21.83 -9.25 0.21
N ILE A 249 21.89 -8.43 1.26
CA ILE A 249 21.28 -7.09 1.26
C ILE A 249 21.89 -6.20 0.18
N GLY A 250 23.21 -6.22 0.02
CA GLY A 250 23.89 -5.48 -1.04
C GLY A 250 23.43 -5.90 -2.44
N LYS A 251 23.29 -7.22 -2.67
CA LYS A 251 22.76 -7.76 -3.93
C LYS A 251 21.32 -7.31 -4.17
N VAL A 252 20.44 -7.41 -3.18
CA VAL A 252 19.04 -6.94 -3.29
C VAL A 252 18.98 -5.45 -3.64
N LEU A 253 19.78 -4.61 -2.97
CA LEU A 253 19.80 -3.17 -3.25
C LEU A 253 20.27 -2.87 -4.68
N SER A 254 21.31 -3.55 -5.15
CA SER A 254 21.81 -3.39 -6.52
C SER A 254 20.80 -3.84 -7.59
N ARG A 255 19.91 -4.79 -7.25
CA ARG A 255 18.88 -5.33 -8.15
C ARG A 255 17.67 -4.41 -8.30
N GLN A 256 17.48 -3.41 -7.44
CA GLN A 256 16.34 -2.48 -7.56
C GLN A 256 16.36 -1.69 -8.87
N PHE A 257 17.56 -1.43 -9.40
CA PHE A 257 17.77 -0.62 -10.61
C PHE A 257 18.11 -1.47 -11.84
N LYS A 258 17.88 -2.77 -11.77
CA LYS A 258 18.02 -3.68 -12.91
C LYS A 258 16.68 -4.32 -13.23
N PRO A 259 16.35 -4.56 -14.50
CA PRO A 259 15.16 -5.31 -14.84
C PRO A 259 15.23 -6.74 -14.27
N LEU A 260 14.07 -7.33 -13.93
CA LEU A 260 14.03 -8.64 -13.27
C LEU A 260 14.54 -9.74 -14.19
N ASP A 261 15.78 -10.22 -14.01
CA ASP A 261 16.40 -11.23 -14.89
C ASP A 261 16.57 -12.59 -14.20
N LYS A 262 16.47 -13.66 -14.98
CA LYS A 262 16.61 -15.06 -14.56
C LYS A 262 17.97 -15.34 -13.92
N LYS A 263 19.03 -14.78 -14.49
CA LYS A 263 20.42 -15.01 -14.03
C LYS A 263 20.68 -14.42 -12.65
N ASP A 264 19.93 -13.38 -12.29
CA ASP A 264 20.14 -12.62 -11.07
C ASP A 264 19.22 -13.06 -9.93
N TRP A 265 18.29 -14.00 -10.13
CA TRP A 265 17.38 -14.41 -9.06
C TRP A 265 18.06 -15.36 -8.05
N THR A 266 17.92 -15.06 -6.75
CA THR A 266 18.43 -15.91 -5.67
C THR A 266 17.29 -16.70 -5.04
N GLN A 267 17.52 -18.01 -4.83
CA GLN A 267 16.52 -18.90 -4.26
C GLN A 267 16.18 -18.53 -2.81
N ALA A 268 14.90 -18.22 -2.61
CA ALA A 268 14.30 -18.10 -1.28
C ALA A 268 13.48 -19.37 -1.02
N VAL A 269 13.82 -20.07 0.05
CA VAL A 269 13.00 -21.17 0.56
C VAL A 269 12.04 -20.60 1.59
N ILE A 270 10.78 -20.94 1.47
CA ILE A 270 9.75 -20.55 2.42
C ILE A 270 9.64 -21.70 3.41
N ASP A 271 9.88 -21.43 4.68
CA ASP A 271 9.64 -22.41 5.73
C ASP A 271 8.14 -22.68 5.81
N GLU A 272 7.77 -23.96 5.81
CA GLU A 272 6.38 -24.39 6.04
C GLU A 272 5.98 -24.22 7.51
N GLU A 273 6.95 -24.22 8.43
CA GLU A 273 6.72 -24.01 9.86
C GLU A 273 6.50 -22.53 10.18
N ASP A 274 5.35 -22.21 10.77
CA ASP A 274 5.01 -20.86 11.16
C ASP A 274 5.75 -20.44 12.44
N THR A 275 6.45 -19.30 12.37
CA THR A 275 7.02 -18.68 13.57
C THR A 275 5.97 -17.81 14.26
N TYR A 276 5.96 -17.78 15.59
CA TYR A 276 5.07 -16.90 16.38
C TYR A 276 5.15 -15.43 15.93
N LEU A 277 6.34 -14.95 15.53
CA LEU A 277 6.54 -13.61 14.99
C LEU A 277 5.79 -13.39 13.66
N SER A 278 5.88 -14.35 12.74
CA SER A 278 5.18 -14.27 11.45
C SER A 278 3.65 -14.26 11.63
N MET A 279 3.15 -15.06 12.58
CA MET A 279 1.74 -15.09 12.95
C MET A 279 1.28 -13.75 13.55
N ALA A 280 2.04 -13.20 14.50
CA ALA A 280 1.74 -11.90 15.12
C ALA A 280 1.72 -10.77 14.08
N LEU A 281 2.68 -10.73 13.15
CA LEU A 281 2.72 -9.73 12.08
C LEU A 281 1.58 -9.88 11.07
N SER A 282 1.15 -11.11 10.78
CA SER A 282 -0.02 -11.36 9.91
C SER A 282 -1.31 -10.86 10.58
N TYR A 283 -1.47 -11.11 11.88
CA TYR A 283 -2.60 -10.58 12.65
C TYR A 283 -2.59 -9.06 12.68
N PHE A 284 -1.44 -8.46 12.94
CA PHE A 284 -1.27 -7.01 12.94
C PHE A 284 -1.60 -6.39 11.57
N THR A 285 -1.22 -7.05 10.47
CA THR A 285 -1.56 -6.62 9.10
C THR A 285 -3.08 -6.62 8.88
N SER A 286 -3.78 -7.67 9.31
CA SER A 286 -5.25 -7.76 9.22
C SER A 286 -5.93 -6.63 10.02
N LEU A 287 -5.44 -6.38 11.24
CA LEU A 287 -5.93 -5.30 12.09
C LEU A 287 -5.72 -3.94 11.42
N LEU A 288 -4.52 -3.67 10.91
CA LEU A 288 -4.24 -2.41 10.21
C LEU A 288 -5.12 -2.23 8.95
N GLY A 289 -5.35 -3.28 8.16
CA GLY A 289 -6.26 -3.23 7.02
C GLY A 289 -7.70 -2.89 7.42
N THR A 290 -8.19 -3.48 8.51
CA THR A 290 -9.52 -3.19 9.07
C THR A 290 -9.59 -1.75 9.58
N CYS A 291 -8.60 -1.33 10.37
CA CYS A 291 -8.49 0.04 10.87
C CYS A 291 -8.41 1.05 9.73
N HIS A 292 -7.67 0.76 8.66
CA HIS A 292 -7.53 1.63 7.50
C HIS A 292 -8.88 1.91 6.81
N LEU A 293 -9.71 0.89 6.65
CA LEU A 293 -11.04 1.03 6.05
C LEU A 293 -11.98 1.81 6.95
N ILE A 294 -12.09 1.43 8.23
CA ILE A 294 -12.98 2.09 9.19
C ILE A 294 -12.57 3.56 9.38
N TYR A 295 -11.29 3.79 9.65
CA TYR A 295 -10.74 5.13 9.83
C TYR A 295 -10.90 5.98 8.58
N GLY A 296 -10.59 5.44 7.40
CA GLY A 296 -10.79 6.13 6.13
C GLY A 296 -12.25 6.53 5.92
N SER A 297 -13.19 5.61 6.11
CA SER A 297 -14.61 5.90 5.88
C SER A 297 -15.15 6.94 6.86
N MET A 298 -14.75 6.87 8.13
CA MET A 298 -15.09 7.89 9.12
C MET A 298 -14.45 9.25 8.79
N LEU A 299 -13.17 9.27 8.41
CA LEU A 299 -12.44 10.49 8.09
C LEU A 299 -13.06 11.19 6.87
N PHE A 300 -13.19 10.49 5.75
CA PHE A 300 -13.63 11.07 4.49
C PHE A 300 -15.11 11.45 4.48
N SER A 301 -15.97 10.74 5.22
CA SER A 301 -17.37 11.16 5.41
C SER A 301 -17.55 12.36 6.34
N SER A 302 -16.52 12.70 7.13
CA SER A 302 -16.55 13.88 8.01
C SER A 302 -16.15 15.19 7.32
N LEU A 303 -15.73 15.13 6.05
CA LEU A 303 -15.25 16.30 5.31
C LEU A 303 -16.42 17.14 4.79
N VAL A 304 -16.34 18.45 5.02
CA VAL A 304 -17.33 19.44 4.57
C VAL A 304 -16.69 20.54 3.73
N PHE A 305 -17.50 21.40 3.11
CA PHE A 305 -17.08 22.45 2.17
C PHE A 305 -16.51 21.90 0.86
N ILE A 306 -17.06 20.77 0.41
CA ILE A 306 -16.76 20.15 -0.89
C ILE A 306 -18.03 19.73 -1.60
N SER A 307 -18.09 19.96 -2.91
CA SER A 307 -19.20 19.53 -3.75
C SER A 307 -19.13 18.05 -4.08
N ALA A 308 -20.27 17.44 -4.40
CA ALA A 308 -20.32 16.06 -4.89
C ALA A 308 -19.56 15.89 -6.22
N THR A 309 -19.54 16.93 -7.06
CA THR A 309 -18.79 16.92 -8.32
C THR A 309 -17.28 16.89 -8.08
N ASP A 310 -16.78 17.69 -7.14
CA ASP A 310 -15.35 17.73 -6.83
C ASP A 310 -14.91 16.48 -6.06
N SER A 311 -15.75 15.91 -5.21
CA SER A 311 -15.45 14.64 -4.55
C SER A 311 -15.31 13.48 -5.53
N LEU A 312 -16.14 13.43 -6.59
CA LEU A 312 -16.00 12.46 -7.67
C LEU A 312 -14.67 12.62 -8.41
N LYS A 313 -14.23 13.86 -8.70
CA LYS A 313 -12.93 14.13 -9.33
C LYS A 313 -11.78 13.65 -8.44
N ILE A 314 -11.84 13.90 -7.13
CA ILE A 314 -10.85 13.43 -6.16
C ILE A 314 -10.79 11.91 -6.13
N MET A 315 -11.93 11.24 -6.01
CA MET A 315 -12.02 9.79 -6.02
C MET A 315 -11.44 9.20 -7.30
N ALA A 316 -11.77 9.78 -8.47
CA ALA A 316 -11.23 9.36 -9.75
C ALA A 316 -9.70 9.53 -9.81
N ARG A 317 -9.14 10.60 -9.25
CA ARG A 317 -7.68 10.79 -9.18
C ARG A 317 -7.01 9.77 -8.26
N TYR A 318 -7.60 9.44 -7.10
CA TYR A 318 -7.08 8.35 -6.26
C TYR A 318 -7.15 7.00 -6.98
N MET A 319 -8.27 6.71 -7.67
CA MET A 319 -8.42 5.49 -8.45
C MET A 319 -7.38 5.40 -9.56
N ALA A 320 -7.08 6.49 -10.27
CA ALA A 320 -6.05 6.52 -11.30
C ALA A 320 -4.67 6.17 -10.74
N SER A 321 -4.26 6.77 -9.60
CA SER A 321 -3.03 6.39 -8.91
C SER A 321 -3.02 4.91 -8.52
N ALA A 322 -4.13 4.41 -7.95
CA ALA A 322 -4.26 3.02 -7.55
C ALA A 322 -4.14 2.06 -8.75
N MET A 323 -4.78 2.37 -9.88
CA MET A 323 -4.70 1.59 -11.11
C MET A 323 -3.29 1.57 -11.69
N ILE A 324 -2.59 2.71 -11.75
CA ILE A 324 -1.20 2.78 -12.23
C ILE A 324 -0.31 1.88 -11.37
N SER A 325 -0.40 2.02 -10.05
CA SER A 325 0.28 1.16 -9.09
C SER A 325 -0.05 -0.31 -9.29
N ARG A 326 -1.33 -0.65 -9.52
CA ARG A 326 -1.81 -2.01 -9.80
C ARG A 326 -1.20 -2.59 -11.08
N PHE A 327 -1.14 -1.80 -12.15
CA PHE A 327 -0.55 -2.22 -13.43
C PHE A 327 0.94 -2.54 -13.27
N ILE A 328 1.70 -1.68 -12.58
CA ILE A 328 3.12 -1.92 -12.29
C ILE A 328 3.30 -3.21 -11.48
N LEU A 329 2.50 -3.40 -10.43
CA LEU A 329 2.56 -4.60 -9.59
C LEU A 329 2.25 -5.88 -10.40
N MET A 330 1.21 -5.84 -11.22
CA MET A 330 0.82 -6.98 -12.06
C MET A 330 1.87 -7.31 -13.11
N TYR A 331 2.50 -6.30 -13.71
CA TYR A 331 3.58 -6.48 -14.67
C TYR A 331 4.80 -7.15 -14.02
N GLU A 332 5.27 -6.66 -12.87
CA GLU A 332 6.41 -7.25 -12.17
C GLU A 332 6.12 -8.68 -11.67
N LEU A 333 4.91 -8.93 -11.17
CA LEU A 333 4.49 -10.27 -10.77
C LEU A 333 4.34 -11.24 -11.95
N PHE A 334 3.95 -10.74 -13.12
CA PHE A 334 3.91 -11.53 -14.35
C PHE A 334 5.31 -12.04 -14.70
N TRP A 335 6.32 -11.17 -14.69
CA TRP A 335 7.71 -11.57 -14.94
C TRP A 335 8.27 -12.50 -13.86
N LEU A 336 7.92 -12.26 -12.60
CA LEU A 336 8.33 -13.14 -11.51
C LEU A 336 7.79 -14.57 -11.69
N ARG A 337 6.52 -14.71 -12.13
CA ARG A 337 5.91 -16.01 -12.47
C ARG A 337 6.62 -16.70 -13.61
N ASP A 338 6.97 -15.94 -14.65
CA ASP A 338 7.63 -16.50 -15.83
C ASP A 338 9.01 -17.09 -15.48
N ILE A 339 9.82 -16.33 -14.73
CA ILE A 339 11.15 -16.76 -14.25
C ILE A 339 11.04 -18.04 -13.40
N LEU A 340 10.05 -18.10 -12.52
CA LEU A 340 9.87 -19.25 -11.62
C LEU A 340 9.27 -20.47 -12.31
N GLY A 341 8.39 -20.27 -13.29
CA GLY A 341 7.84 -21.35 -14.13
C GLY A 341 8.92 -22.07 -14.93
N GLU A 342 9.78 -21.31 -15.63
CA GLU A 342 10.88 -21.88 -16.43
C GLU A 342 11.89 -22.66 -15.57
N ARG A 343 12.14 -22.20 -14.35
CA ARG A 343 13.09 -22.86 -13.45
C ARG A 343 12.56 -24.21 -12.96
N ARG A 344 11.25 -24.30 -12.69
CA ARG A 344 10.60 -25.58 -12.31
C ARG A 344 10.72 -26.60 -13.44
N GLU A 345 10.52 -26.19 -14.69
CA GLU A 345 10.69 -27.06 -15.86
C GLU A 345 12.15 -27.52 -15.99
N LEU A 346 13.12 -26.63 -15.76
CA LEU A 346 14.55 -26.97 -15.77
C LEU A 346 14.90 -28.03 -14.71
N PHE A 347 14.41 -27.88 -13.49
CA PHE A 347 14.61 -28.87 -12.42
C PHE A 347 13.94 -30.20 -12.76
N SER A 348 12.67 -30.18 -13.20
CA SER A 348 11.97 -31.41 -13.60
C SER A 348 12.67 -32.13 -14.75
N LYS A 349 13.27 -31.40 -15.70
CA LYS A 349 14.02 -32.00 -16.80
C LYS A 349 15.34 -32.60 -16.34
N ASN A 350 16.05 -31.93 -15.42
CA ASN A 350 17.29 -32.47 -14.85
C ASN A 350 17.03 -33.74 -14.03
N ASP A 351 15.96 -33.76 -13.22
CA ASP A 351 15.56 -34.95 -12.46
C ASP A 351 15.18 -36.10 -13.41
N ALA A 352 14.45 -35.81 -14.49
CA ALA A 352 14.11 -36.81 -15.51
C ALA A 352 15.34 -37.34 -16.27
N ILE A 353 16.36 -36.50 -16.51
CA ILE A 353 17.63 -36.88 -17.14
C ILE A 353 18.48 -37.75 -16.19
N GLU A 354 18.53 -37.42 -14.89
CA GLU A 354 19.19 -38.28 -13.89
C GLU A 354 18.52 -39.66 -13.78
N LEU A 355 17.20 -39.73 -13.97
CA LEU A 355 16.45 -41.01 -14.00
C LEU A 355 16.59 -41.81 -15.31
N THR A 356 17.07 -41.19 -16.41
CA THR A 356 17.22 -41.86 -17.71
C THR A 356 18.66 -42.22 -18.08
N GLN A 357 19.65 -41.92 -17.24
CA GLN A 357 21.00 -42.44 -17.43
C GLN A 357 21.09 -43.93 -16.99
N PRO A 358 21.53 -44.85 -17.87
CA PRO A 358 21.76 -46.23 -17.48
C PRO A 358 23.02 -46.34 -16.62
N THR A 359 22.82 -46.69 -15.34
CA THR A 359 23.79 -47.26 -14.38
C THR A 359 25.28 -46.91 -14.58
N GLY A 360 25.76 -45.91 -13.84
CA GLY A 360 27.16 -45.73 -13.51
C GLY A 360 27.32 -45.70 -11.99
N VAL A 361 28.16 -46.59 -11.47
CA VAL A 361 28.47 -46.76 -10.04
C VAL A 361 28.80 -45.41 -9.38
N LEU A 362 27.94 -44.95 -8.46
CA LEU A 362 28.24 -43.83 -7.56
C LEU A 362 29.25 -44.30 -6.50
N GLN A 363 30.55 -44.10 -6.78
CA GLN A 363 31.60 -44.22 -5.78
C GLN A 363 31.72 -42.87 -5.03
N HIS A 364 30.89 -42.67 -4.00
CA HIS A 364 31.07 -41.57 -3.05
C HIS A 364 31.43 -42.13 -1.67
N ARG A 365 32.68 -41.89 -1.22
CA ARG A 365 33.18 -42.21 0.13
C ARG A 365 33.09 -43.69 0.58
N GLY A 366 33.65 -44.61 -0.20
CA GLY A 366 34.16 -45.89 0.34
C GLY A 366 33.18 -46.80 1.09
N LYS A 367 31.86 -46.65 0.92
CA LYS A 367 30.86 -47.57 1.46
C LYS A 367 29.95 -48.05 0.34
N ILE A 368 30.03 -49.35 0.06
CA ILE A 368 29.13 -50.06 -0.83
C ILE A 368 27.84 -50.32 -0.04
N TYR A 369 26.71 -49.81 -0.54
CA TYR A 369 25.38 -50.24 -0.09
C TYR A 369 24.77 -51.10 -1.18
N HIS A 370 24.51 -52.37 -0.87
CA HIS A 370 23.67 -53.22 -1.70
C HIS A 370 22.20 -52.83 -1.49
N ARG A 371 21.51 -52.46 -2.57
CA ARG A 371 20.06 -52.31 -2.58
C ARG A 371 19.45 -53.72 -2.64
N SER A 372 18.95 -54.21 -1.50
CA SER A 372 18.17 -55.44 -1.45
C SER A 372 16.87 -55.23 -2.21
N THR A 373 16.70 -55.92 -3.33
CA THR A 373 15.43 -56.11 -4.02
C THR A 373 14.77 -57.35 -3.44
N ALA A 374 13.83 -57.16 -2.53
CA ALA A 374 12.88 -58.20 -2.14
C ALA A 374 11.57 -57.51 -1.73
N ASP A 375 10.62 -57.49 -2.67
CA ASP A 375 9.21 -57.74 -2.37
C ASP A 375 8.47 -57.93 -3.70
N SER A 376 8.54 -59.17 -4.20
CA SER A 376 7.56 -59.75 -5.09
C SER A 376 6.85 -60.86 -4.31
N GLY A 377 5.75 -60.50 -3.65
CA GLY A 377 4.82 -61.43 -3.02
C GLY A 377 3.49 -61.38 -3.77
N ILE A 378 3.35 -62.26 -4.76
CA ILE A 378 2.13 -62.52 -5.53
C ILE A 378 1.20 -63.43 -4.70
N PHE A 379 -0.10 -63.17 -4.79
CA PHE A 379 -1.21 -64.04 -4.38
C PHE A 379 -1.09 -65.46 -4.97
N GLU A 380 -1.32 -66.52 -4.17
CA GLU A 380 -2.19 -67.66 -4.54
C GLU A 380 -2.37 -68.66 -3.38
N THR A 381 -3.65 -69.01 -3.16
CA THR A 381 -4.30 -70.06 -2.35
C THR A 381 -4.04 -70.16 -0.85
#